data_AF-A0AAU8LU67-F1
#
_entry.id   AF-A0AAU8LU67-F1
#
_cell.length_a   1.000
_cell.length_b   1.000
_cell.length_c   1.000
_cell.angle_alpha   90.00
_cell.angle_beta   90.00
_cell.angle_gamma   90.00
#
_symmetry.space_group_name_H-M   'P 1'
#
loop_
_entity.id
_entity.type
_entity.pdbx_description
1 polymer ?
#
loop_
_entity_poly.entity_id
_entity_poly.type
_entity_poly.pdbx_seq_one_letter_code
_entity_poly.pdbx_strand_id
1 'polypeptide(L)'
;MKQHTLDLCAKREQFIRSYDCERAHRTSNMVDRLMKFIDRVCFDAQYFHGTDDSAEQHVRAMALLWNFCPSSPTTIKKHQGKTCPAEHLNGKRYADNWLENLLVSATMNGGIRGYQQKTL
;
A
#
# COMPACT_ATOMS: atom_id res chain seq x y z
N MET A 1 15.89 10.36 31.02
CA MET A 1 15.88 9.09 30.26
C MET A 1 15.18 7.96 31.05
N LYS A 2 15.55 7.67 32.31
CA LYS A 2 14.89 6.63 33.14
C LYS A 2 13.37 6.79 33.32
N GLN A 3 12.88 8.01 33.59
CA GLN A 3 11.45 8.26 33.85
C GLN A 3 10.56 7.85 32.67
N HIS A 4 10.95 8.28 31.46
CA HIS A 4 10.15 8.04 30.26
C HIS A 4 10.04 6.57 29.89
N THR A 5 11.08 5.78 30.15
CA THR A 5 11.05 4.32 29.98
C THR A 5 10.09 3.67 30.97
N LEU A 6 10.04 4.13 32.22
CA LEU A 6 9.10 3.63 33.23
C LEU A 6 7.65 3.98 32.88
N ASP A 7 7.41 5.17 32.31
CA ASP A 7 6.08 5.58 31.84
C ASP A 7 5.54 4.66 30.72
N LEU A 8 6.44 4.11 29.89
CA LEU A 8 6.07 3.13 28.86
C LEU A 8 5.71 1.77 29.47
N CYS A 9 6.36 1.36 30.56
CA CYS A 9 6.01 0.13 31.28
C CYS A 9 4.58 0.18 31.83
N ALA A 10 4.12 1.36 32.27
CA ALA A 10 2.73 1.55 32.73
C ALA A 10 1.69 1.34 31.60
N LYS A 11 2.09 1.45 30.32
CA LYS A 11 1.23 1.22 29.14
C LYS A 11 1.27 -0.23 28.63
N ARG A 12 1.94 -1.14 29.34
CA ARG A 12 2.12 -2.55 28.94
C ARG A 12 0.82 -3.23 28.48
N GLU A 13 -0.27 -3.05 29.22
CA GLU A 13 -1.55 -3.68 28.91
C GLU A 13 -2.14 -3.24 27.55
N GLN A 14 -1.78 -2.05 27.07
CA GLN A 14 -2.22 -1.57 25.76
C GLN A 14 -1.37 -2.19 24.64
N PHE A 15 -0.06 -2.33 24.86
CA PHE A 15 0.86 -2.90 23.86
C PHE A 15 0.70 -4.42 23.70
N ILE A 16 0.36 -5.12 24.78
CA ILE A 16 0.29 -6.58 24.78
C ILE A 16 -0.93 -7.14 24.03
N ARG A 17 -1.99 -6.34 23.79
CA ARG A 17 -3.21 -6.79 23.07
C ARG A 17 -2.91 -7.34 21.67
N SER A 18 -1.87 -6.83 21.02
CA SER A 18 -1.43 -7.33 19.71
C SER A 18 -0.85 -8.76 19.77
N TYR A 19 -0.44 -9.21 20.95
CA TYR A 19 0.10 -10.55 21.16
C TYR A 19 -0.98 -11.63 21.18
N ASP A 20 -2.20 -11.27 21.59
CA ASP A 20 -3.37 -12.16 21.62
C ASP A 20 -3.77 -12.64 20.22
N CYS A 21 -3.40 -11.90 19.17
CA CYS A 21 -3.55 -12.33 17.79
C CYS A 21 -2.39 -13.27 17.39
N GLU A 22 -2.64 -14.58 17.37
CA GLU A 22 -1.64 -15.62 17.08
C GLU A 22 -0.98 -15.46 15.70
N ARG A 23 -1.73 -15.01 14.70
CA ARG A 23 -1.26 -14.83 13.32
C ARG A 23 -0.76 -13.42 13.00
N ALA A 24 -0.83 -12.49 13.96
CA ALA A 24 -0.40 -11.12 13.72
C ALA A 24 1.13 -11.01 13.67
N HIS A 25 1.63 -10.21 12.73
CA HIS A 25 3.05 -9.89 12.69
C HIS A 25 3.46 -9.14 13.96
N ARG A 26 4.54 -9.60 14.60
CA ARG A 26 5.07 -9.00 15.84
C ARG A 26 5.81 -7.68 15.61
N THR A 27 6.09 -7.33 14.35
CA THR A 27 6.72 -6.06 13.99
C THR A 27 5.91 -5.39 12.90
N SER A 28 5.73 -4.07 13.04
CA SER A 28 5.12 -3.19 12.04
C SER A 28 6.09 -2.82 10.92
N ASN A 29 7.27 -3.42 10.85
CA ASN A 29 8.40 -2.93 10.05
C ASN A 29 8.06 -2.78 8.55
N MET A 30 7.16 -3.62 8.01
CA MET A 30 6.67 -3.51 6.63
C MET A 30 5.71 -2.33 6.45
N VAL A 31 4.85 -2.08 7.44
CA VAL A 31 3.96 -0.91 7.50
C VAL A 31 4.79 0.35 7.68
N ASP A 32 5.77 0.35 8.60
CA ASP A 32 6.61 1.51 8.88
C ASP A 32 7.43 1.94 7.65
N ARG A 33 7.92 0.98 6.85
CA ARG A 33 8.60 1.27 5.58
C ARG A 33 7.66 1.93 4.57
N LEU A 34 6.43 1.44 4.47
CA LEU A 34 5.41 2.06 3.62
C LEU A 34 5.07 3.48 4.12
N MET A 35 4.87 3.65 5.43
CA MET A 35 4.56 4.95 6.01
C MET A 35 5.68 5.97 5.82
N LYS A 36 6.95 5.55 5.93
CA LYS A 36 8.11 6.42 5.63
C LYS A 36 8.15 6.85 4.16
N PHE A 37 7.78 5.96 3.24
CA PHE A 37 7.67 6.31 1.83
C PHE A 37 6.54 7.32 1.60
N ILE A 38 5.35 7.08 2.16
CA ILE A 38 4.21 7.99 2.06
C ILE A 38 4.54 9.36 2.65
N ASP A 39 5.15 9.39 3.84
CA ASP A 39 5.59 10.63 4.49
C ASP A 39 6.54 11.44 3.61
N ARG A 40 7.52 10.79 2.99
CA ARG A 40 8.44 11.45 2.07
C ARG A 40 7.73 12.04 0.86
N VAL A 41 6.80 11.30 0.27
CA VAL A 41 6.04 11.78 -0.89
C VAL A 41 5.13 12.95 -0.52
N CYS A 42 4.43 12.85 0.62
CA CYS A 42 3.64 13.95 1.15
C CYS A 42 4.53 15.17 1.38
N PHE A 43 5.70 15.01 2.01
CA PHE A 43 6.65 16.10 2.21
C PHE A 43 7.04 16.80 0.88
N ASP A 44 7.38 16.02 -0.15
CA ASP A 44 7.75 16.55 -1.48
C ASP A 44 6.56 17.29 -2.15
N ALA A 45 5.32 16.93 -1.81
CA ALA A 45 4.10 17.61 -2.24
C ALA A 45 3.66 18.79 -1.33
N GLN A 46 4.50 19.20 -0.37
CA GLN A 46 4.16 20.18 0.68
C GLN A 46 2.97 19.73 1.55
N TYR A 47 2.93 18.42 1.82
CA TYR A 47 1.88 17.70 2.53
C TYR A 47 0.52 17.87 1.87
N PHE A 48 -0.42 18.48 2.58
CA PHE A 48 -1.80 18.67 2.13
C PHE A 48 -2.05 20.14 1.75
N HIS A 49 -1.04 20.78 1.14
CA HIS A 49 -1.20 22.13 0.66
C HIS A 49 -2.26 22.19 -0.45
N GLY A 50 -3.18 23.16 -0.34
CA GLY A 50 -4.32 23.30 -1.25
C GLY A 50 -5.64 22.94 -0.58
N THR A 51 -6.42 22.06 -1.20
CA THR A 51 -7.73 21.60 -0.72
C THR A 51 -7.69 20.14 -0.27
N ASP A 52 -8.63 19.76 0.60
CA ASP A 52 -8.81 18.37 1.04
C ASP A 52 -9.01 17.41 -0.16
N ASP A 53 -9.78 17.84 -1.16
CA ASP A 53 -9.98 17.08 -2.40
C ASP A 53 -8.66 16.81 -3.13
N SER A 54 -7.77 17.80 -3.21
CA SER A 54 -6.45 17.65 -3.83
C SER A 54 -5.57 16.70 -3.03
N ALA A 55 -5.60 16.80 -1.70
CA ALA A 55 -4.90 15.89 -0.81
C ALA A 55 -5.38 14.43 -0.97
N GLU A 56 -6.69 14.22 -1.04
CA GLU A 56 -7.28 12.90 -1.26
C GLU A 56 -6.85 12.32 -2.61
N GLN A 57 -6.92 13.11 -3.69
CA GLN A 57 -6.48 12.67 -5.01
C GLN A 57 -4.98 12.34 -5.05
N HIS A 58 -4.15 13.11 -4.35
CA HIS A 58 -2.72 12.85 -4.23
C HIS A 58 -2.45 11.51 -3.54
N VAL A 59 -3.06 11.29 -2.36
CA VAL A 59 -2.90 10.03 -1.62
C VAL A 59 -3.45 8.84 -2.43
N ARG A 60 -4.59 9.01 -3.11
CA ARG A 60 -5.18 8.00 -3.99
C ARG A 60 -4.23 7.63 -5.14
N ALA A 61 -3.66 8.63 -5.82
CA ALA A 61 -2.71 8.40 -6.91
C ALA A 61 -1.48 7.62 -6.43
N MET A 62 -0.96 7.95 -5.24
CA MET A 62 0.16 7.24 -4.63
C MET A 62 -0.18 5.80 -4.26
N ALA A 63 -1.38 5.55 -3.73
CA ALA A 63 -1.86 4.21 -3.43
C ALA A 63 -2.00 3.36 -4.70
N LEU A 64 -2.49 3.94 -5.81
CA LEU A 64 -2.59 3.26 -7.10
C LEU A 64 -1.20 2.92 -7.65
N LEU A 65 -0.27 3.88 -7.64
CA LEU A 65 1.10 3.66 -8.08
C LEU A 65 1.78 2.54 -7.28
N TRP A 66 1.68 2.57 -5.95
CA TRP A 66 2.26 1.55 -5.09
C TRP A 66 1.72 0.15 -5.41
N ASN A 67 0.42 0.03 -5.68
CA ASN A 67 -0.24 -1.25 -5.89
C ASN A 67 -0.03 -1.85 -7.29
N PHE A 68 0.14 -1.01 -8.32
CA PHE A 68 0.22 -1.47 -9.72
C PHE A 68 1.60 -1.35 -10.36
N CYS A 69 2.53 -0.60 -9.78
CA CYS A 69 3.91 -0.56 -10.27
C CYS A 69 4.55 -1.96 -10.18
N PRO A 70 5.27 -2.41 -11.22
CA PRO A 70 5.88 -3.73 -11.23
C PRO A 70 6.93 -3.85 -10.12
N SER A 71 6.88 -4.97 -9.43
CA SER A 71 7.88 -5.36 -8.46
C SER A 71 9.21 -5.70 -9.15
N SER A 72 10.30 -5.69 -8.38
CA SER A 72 11.59 -6.12 -8.90
C SER A 72 11.56 -7.59 -9.34
N PRO A 73 12.40 -8.01 -10.33
CA PRO A 73 12.41 -9.39 -10.82
C PRO A 73 12.57 -10.45 -9.73
N THR A 74 13.39 -10.16 -8.71
CA THR A 74 13.59 -11.03 -7.54
C THR A 74 12.29 -11.24 -6.77
N THR A 75 11.52 -10.18 -6.56
CA THR A 75 10.21 -10.23 -5.88
C THR A 75 9.21 -10.98 -6.75
N ILE A 76 9.16 -10.73 -8.05
CA ILE A 76 8.26 -11.44 -8.98
C ILE A 76 8.52 -12.96 -8.90
N LYS A 77 9.79 -13.38 -8.93
CA LYS A 77 10.17 -14.80 -8.79
C LYS A 77 9.69 -15.38 -7.45
N LYS A 78 9.85 -14.65 -6.35
CA LYS A 78 9.39 -15.05 -5.01
C LYS A 78 7.86 -15.22 -4.95
N HIS A 79 7.13 -14.39 -5.69
CA HIS A 79 5.66 -14.37 -5.73
C HIS A 79 5.09 -15.13 -6.93
N GLN A 80 5.77 -16.18 -7.40
CA GLN A 80 5.27 -17.11 -8.43
C GLN A 80 4.86 -16.41 -9.74
N GLY A 81 5.63 -15.40 -10.15
CA GLY A 81 5.37 -14.67 -11.40
C GLY A 81 4.36 -13.52 -11.28
N LYS A 82 3.75 -13.32 -10.11
CA LYS A 82 2.87 -12.17 -9.89
C LYS A 82 3.67 -10.87 -9.86
N THR A 83 3.24 -9.92 -10.66
CA THR A 83 4.06 -8.78 -11.10
C THR A 83 3.97 -7.56 -10.18
N CYS A 84 2.86 -7.36 -9.47
CA CYS A 84 2.64 -6.20 -8.61
C CYS A 84 1.93 -6.56 -7.28
N PRO A 85 1.96 -5.68 -6.26
CA PRO A 85 1.29 -5.93 -4.97
C PRO A 85 -0.21 -6.21 -5.08
N ALA A 86 -0.93 -5.54 -5.99
CA ALA A 86 -2.35 -5.80 -6.23
C ALA A 86 -2.59 -7.25 -6.70
N GLU A 87 -1.77 -7.75 -7.61
CA GLU A 87 -1.83 -9.13 -8.09
C GLU A 87 -1.43 -10.13 -6.99
N HIS A 88 -0.48 -9.75 -6.11
CA HIS A 88 -0.09 -10.56 -4.95
C HIS A 88 -1.28 -10.86 -4.06
N LEU A 89 -2.05 -9.83 -3.72
CA LEU A 89 -3.21 -9.90 -2.84
C LEU A 89 -4.44 -10.53 -3.52
N ASN A 90 -4.78 -10.09 -4.73
CA ASN A 90 -6.04 -10.46 -5.38
C ASN A 90 -5.93 -11.72 -6.25
N GLY A 91 -4.71 -12.08 -6.68
CA GLY A 91 -4.48 -13.17 -7.63
C GLY A 91 -5.06 -12.93 -9.03
N LYS A 92 -5.44 -11.69 -9.35
CA LYS A 92 -6.08 -11.28 -10.61
C LYS A 92 -5.29 -10.17 -11.29
N ARG A 93 -5.36 -10.14 -12.62
CA ARG A 93 -4.75 -9.14 -13.50
C ARG A 93 -5.68 -8.90 -14.69
N TYR A 94 -5.83 -7.64 -15.10
CA TYR A 94 -6.70 -7.24 -16.22
C TYR A 94 -5.97 -7.32 -17.57
N ALA A 95 -4.68 -6.95 -17.60
CA ALA A 95 -3.85 -6.92 -18.79
C ALA A 95 -2.39 -7.30 -18.47
N ASP A 96 -1.60 -7.70 -19.46
CA ASP A 96 -0.17 -7.99 -19.25
C ASP A 96 0.66 -6.72 -18.98
N ASN A 97 0.21 -5.56 -19.47
CA ASN A 97 0.86 -4.29 -19.21
C ASN A 97 0.41 -3.72 -17.85
N TRP A 98 1.36 -3.46 -16.96
CA TRP A 98 1.10 -2.91 -15.64
C TRP A 98 0.38 -1.55 -15.68
N LEU A 99 0.69 -0.71 -16.68
CA LEU A 99 0.11 0.63 -16.81
C LEU A 99 -1.37 0.55 -17.16
N GLU A 100 -1.78 -0.42 -17.97
CA GLU A 100 -3.18 -0.65 -18.31
C GLU A 100 -3.99 -1.09 -17.09
N ASN A 101 -3.42 -1.98 -16.26
CA ASN A 101 -4.04 -2.36 -14.98
C ASN A 101 -4.23 -1.16 -14.04
N LEU A 102 -3.24 -0.26 -13.99
CA LEU A 102 -3.33 0.99 -13.22
C LEU A 102 -4.45 1.87 -13.76
N LEU A 103 -4.49 2.12 -15.07
CA LEU A 103 -5.49 2.98 -15.70
C LEU A 103 -6.90 2.44 -15.48
N VAL A 104 -7.12 1.14 -15.70
CA VAL A 104 -8.42 0.49 -15.44
C VAL A 104 -8.85 0.71 -14.00
N SER A 105 -7.94 0.52 -13.03
CA SER A 105 -8.23 0.66 -11.60
C SER A 105 -8.37 2.10 -11.12
N ALA A 106 -7.71 3.04 -11.82
CA ALA A 106 -7.82 4.47 -11.54
C ALA A 106 -9.17 5.05 -11.98
N THR A 107 -9.78 4.49 -13.03
CA THR A 107 -11.10 4.96 -13.48
C THR A 107 -12.17 4.70 -12.43
N MET A 108 -12.76 5.76 -11.88
CA MET A 108 -13.76 5.67 -10.81
C MET A 108 -15.10 5.03 -11.22
N ASN A 109 -15.21 4.48 -12.43
CA ASN A 109 -16.45 3.95 -13.00
C ASN A 109 -16.26 2.82 -14.03
N GLY A 110 -15.07 2.19 -14.12
CA GLY A 110 -14.78 1.16 -15.13
C GLY A 110 -14.88 1.65 -16.59
N GLY A 111 -14.79 2.97 -16.78
CA GLY A 111 -15.14 3.68 -18.00
C GLY A 111 -14.10 3.66 -19.12
N ILE A 112 -13.24 2.63 -19.21
CA ILE A 112 -12.50 2.38 -20.46
C ILE A 112 -13.41 1.48 -21.31
N ARG A 113 -14.20 2.11 -22.19
CA ARG A 113 -14.97 1.40 -23.23
C ARG A 113 -13.98 0.60 -24.09
N GLY A 114 -13.71 -0.66 -23.74
CA GLY A 114 -12.81 -1.52 -24.52
C GLY A 114 -12.14 -2.65 -23.76
N TYR A 115 -12.01 -2.58 -22.42
CA TYR A 115 -11.39 -3.66 -21.64
C TYR A 115 -12.42 -4.73 -21.26
N GLN A 116 -12.77 -5.58 -22.22
CA GLN A 116 -13.42 -6.85 -21.90
C GLN A 116 -12.41 -7.74 -21.18
N GLN A 117 -12.72 -8.15 -19.95
CA GLN A 117 -11.97 -9.21 -19.27
C GLN A 117 -11.96 -10.42 -20.21
N LYS A 118 -10.78 -10.79 -20.74
CA LYS A 118 -10.62 -12.09 -21.34
C LYS A 118 -10.77 -13.11 -20.21
N THR A 119 -11.96 -13.69 -20.13
CA THR A 119 -12.23 -14.86 -19.30
C THR A 119 -11.27 -15.96 -19.73
N LEU A 120 -10.53 -16.52 -18.76
CA LEU A 120 -9.71 -17.72 -18.95
C LEU A 120 -10.60 -18.91 -19.33
#